data_AF-A0A9E3JF60-F1
#
_entry.id   AF-A0A9E3JF60-F1
#
_cell.length_a   1.000
_cell.length_b   1.000
_cell.length_c   1.000
_cell.angle_alpha   90.00
_cell.angle_beta   90.00
_cell.angle_gamma   90.00
#
_symmetry.space_group_name_H-M   'P 1'
#
loop_
_entity.id
_entity.type
_entity.pdbx_description
1 polymer ?
#
loop_
_entity_poly.entity_id
_entity_poly.type
_entity_poly.pdbx_seq_one_letter_code
_entity_poly.pdbx_strand_id
1 'polypeptide(L)' 'MDPAYGARPLRRLVQTAIGDRLAKEILSGEVKDGDTVRVDAFGDGLIVGPATGKTL' A
#
# COMPACT_ATOMS: atom_id res chain seq x y z
N MET A 1 25.65 16.46 7.97
CA MET A 1 24.26 16.47 7.46
C MET A 1 24.26 15.68 6.18
N ASP A 2 23.93 14.39 6.27
CA ASP A 2 24.13 13.43 5.18
C ASP A 2 22.84 13.28 4.36
N PRO A 3 22.87 13.46 3.03
CA PRO A 3 21.75 13.21 2.11
C PRO A 3 21.36 11.72 1.99
N ALA A 4 22.03 10.84 2.74
CA ALA A 4 21.82 9.39 2.74
C ALA A 4 20.57 8.92 3.50
N TYR A 5 19.68 9.82 3.92
CA TYR A 5 18.28 9.48 4.25
C TYR A 5 17.44 9.16 3.00
N GLY A 6 18.09 8.89 1.86
CA GLY A 6 17.46 8.48 0.61
C GLY A 6 16.65 7.19 0.78
N ALA A 7 15.35 7.28 0.48
CA ALA A 7 14.36 6.27 0.10
C ALA A 7 14.23 4.92 0.86
N ARG A 8 15.26 4.42 1.55
CA ARG A 8 15.27 3.16 2.29
C ARG A 8 14.41 3.18 3.56
N PRO A 9 14.40 4.27 4.38
CA PRO A 9 13.47 4.37 5.49
C PRO A 9 12.02 4.37 5.00
N LEU A 10 11.75 5.10 3.91
CA LEU A 10 10.44 5.13 3.27
C LEU A 10 10.00 3.74 2.81
N ARG A 11 10.89 2.97 2.16
CA ARG A 11 10.53 1.66 1.62
C ARG A 11 10.08 0.67 2.69
N ARG A 12 10.69 0.70 3.89
CA ARG A 12 10.28 -0.17 5.01
C ARG A 12 8.97 0.30 5.65
N LEU A 13 8.81 1.61 5.83
CA LEU A 13 7.58 2.20 6.35
C LEU A 13 6.38 1.91 5.42
N VAL A 14 6.59 2.05 4.12
CA VAL A 14 5.63 1.71 3.06
C VAL A 14 5.30 0.21 3.10
N GLN A 15 6.28 -0.68 3.21
CA GLN A 15 6.01 -2.13 3.29
C GLN A 15 5.19 -2.53 4.52
N THR A 16 5.52 -2.00 5.70
CA THR A 16 4.75 -2.31 6.92
C THR A 16 3.35 -1.71 6.85
N ALA A 17 3.23 -0.43 6.48
CA ALA A 17 1.93 0.25 6.45
C ALA A 17 0.98 -0.27 5.36
N ILE A 18 1.51 -0.71 4.20
CA ILE A 18 0.70 -1.34 3.14
C ILE A 18 0.35 -2.78 3.52
N GLY A 19 1.32 -3.56 4.03
CA GLY A 19 1.12 -4.97 4.33
C GLY A 19 -0.01 -5.21 5.34
N ASP A 20 -0.03 -4.45 6.43
CA ASP A 20 -1.05 -4.58 7.48
C ASP A 20 -2.47 -4.25 6.95
N ARG A 21 -2.58 -3.23 6.10
CA ARG A 21 -3.85 -2.83 5.48
C ARG A 21 -4.30 -3.83 4.44
N LEU A 22 -3.40 -4.27 3.56
CA LEU A 22 -3.69 -5.27 2.55
C LEU A 22 -4.16 -6.58 3.19
N ALA A 23 -3.53 -7.02 4.29
CA ALA A 23 -3.98 -8.19 5.03
C ALA A 23 -5.43 -8.02 5.53
N LYS A 24 -5.79 -6.84 6.03
CA LYS A 24 -7.15 -6.54 6.48
C LYS A 24 -8.16 -6.59 5.32
N GLU A 25 -7.83 -6.00 4.17
CA GLU A 25 -8.68 -6.02 2.99
C GLU A 25 -8.88 -7.45 2.45
N ILE A 26 -7.82 -8.27 2.42
CA ILE A 26 -7.90 -9.69 2.05
C ILE A 26 -8.79 -10.47 3.02
N LEU A 27 -8.62 -10.27 4.32
CA LEU A 27 -9.45 -10.92 5.34
C LEU A 27 -10.92 -10.49 5.29
N SER A 28 -11.19 -9.25 4.85
CA SER A 28 -12.55 -8.75 4.65
C SER A 28 -13.22 -9.28 3.37
N GLY A 29 -12.45 -9.83 2.43
CA GLY A 29 -12.93 -10.33 1.14
C GLY A 29 -13.04 -9.26 0.04
N GLU A 30 -12.70 -8.01 0.35
CA GLU A 30 -12.67 -6.87 -0.59
C GLU A 30 -11.51 -6.96 -1.59
N VAL A 31 -10.42 -7.65 -1.23
CA VAL A 31 -9.27 -7.93 -2.11
C VAL A 31 -9.06 -9.43 -2.19
N LYS A 32 -8.91 -9.96 -3.40
CA LYS A 32 -8.67 -11.38 -3.67
C LYS A 32 -7.35 -11.59 -4.40
N ASP A 33 -6.91 -12.85 -4.41
CA ASP A 33 -5.75 -13.25 -5.18
C ASP A 33 -5.95 -12.90 -6.66
N GLY A 34 -4.97 -12.20 -7.23
CA GLY A 34 -5.02 -11.70 -8.61
C GLY A 34 -5.61 -10.30 -8.76
N ASP A 35 -6.17 -9.70 -7.71
CA ASP A 35 -6.66 -8.33 -7.76
C ASP A 35 -5.51 -7.33 -7.80
N THR A 36 -5.70 -6.29 -8.61
CA THR A 36 -4.81 -5.13 -8.58
C THR A 36 -5.28 -4.18 -7.48
N VAL A 37 -4.37 -3.83 -6.57
CA VAL A 37 -4.64 -2.93 -5.45
C VAL A 37 -3.95 -1.60 -5.72
N ARG A 38 -4.69 -0.51 -5.54
CA ARG A 38 -4.16 0.85 -5.63
C ARG A 38 -3.73 1.32 -4.25
N VAL A 39 -2.55 1.91 -4.20
CA VAL A 39 -2.01 2.54 -3.00
C VAL A 39 -1.76 4.01 -3.31
N ASP A 40 -2.39 4.89 -2.52
CA ASP A 40 -2.19 6.33 -2.61
C ASP A 40 -1.76 6.90 -1.24
N ALA A 41 -1.09 8.04 -1.25
CA ALA A 41 -0.80 8.81 -0.05
C ALA A 41 -1.87 9.90 0.14
N PHE A 42 -2.41 10.03 1.36
CA PHE A 42 -3.37 11.07 1.71
C PHE A 42 -3.01 11.68 3.05
N GLY A 43 -2.58 12.95 3.03
CA GLY A 43 -1.99 13.61 4.20
C GLY A 43 -0.76 12.85 4.69
N ASP A 44 -0.70 12.55 5.99
CA ASP A 44 0.37 11.80 6.63
C ASP A 44 0.16 10.27 6.61
N GLY A 45 -0.92 9.82 5.96
CA GLY A 45 -1.30 8.40 5.88
C GLY A 45 -1.20 7.82 4.48
N LEU A 46 -1.22 6.49 4.41
CA LEU A 46 -1.45 5.76 3.16
C LEU A 46 -2.94 5.39 3.07
N ILE A 47 -3.44 5.13 1.87
CA ILE A 47 -4.74 4.51 1.59
C ILE A 47 -4.47 3.32 0.69
N VAL A 48 -5.06 2.18 1.01
CA VAL A 48 -4.94 0.92 0.26
C VAL A 48 -6.36 0.47 -0.06
N GLY A 49 -6.63 0.18 -1.33
CA GLY A 49 -7.94 -0.29 -1.75
C GLY A 49 -7.91 -0.88 -3.16
N PRO A 50 -8.98 -1.58 -3.59
CA PRO A 50 -9.04 -2.17 -4.92
C PRO A 50 -8.81 -1.10 -5.99
N ALA A 51 -7.92 -1.36 -6.94
CA ALA A 51 -7.76 -0.52 -8.10
C ALA A 51 -9.05 -0.67 -8.91
N THR A 52 -9.95 0.31 -8.81
CA THR A 52 -11.19 0.34 -9.61
C THR A 52 -10.77 0.52 -11.07
N GLY A 53 -10.56 -0.61 -11.71
CA GLY A 53 -9.77 -0.76 -12.90
C GLY A 53 -9.54 -2.25 -13.08
N LYS A 54 -10.66 -2.99 -13.21
CA LYS A 54 -10.66 -4.33 -13.78
C LYS A 54 -10.05 -4.17 -15.18
N THR A 55 -8.74 -4.36 -15.29
CA THR A 55 -8.07 -4.45 -16.59
C THR A 55 -8.79 -5.57 -17.33
N LEU A 56 -9.39 -5.19 -18.46
CA LEU A 56 -10.02 -6.09 -19.41
C LEU A 56 -9.04 -7.18 -19.85
#